data_AF-E1V5F7-F1
#
_entry.id   AF-E1V5F7-F1
#
_cell.length_a   1.000
_cell.length_b   1.000
_cell.length_c   1.000
_cell.angle_alpha   90.00
_cell.angle_beta   90.00
_cell.angle_gamma   90.00
#
_symmetry.space_group_name_H-M   'P 1'
#
loop_
_entity.id
_entity.type
_entity.pdbx_description
1 polymer ?
#
loop_
_entity_poly.entity_id
_entity_poly.type
_entity_poly.pdbx_seq_one_letter_code
_entity_poly.pdbx_strand_id
1 'polypeptide(L)'
;MSSLTSLLSPLQRAWQARDPRERRTLAIGAGIIVLLLGYLAISRLAAIDVTDDAAPPPAAASRLPAIQPLTQQRWLAAAERHGIDAPRLESQAHGLRLQGRVPQPQNVTTFARWAAQHGWWTTEWSLARESDGGLALDMTLVAELERQPIAEHDEATP
;
A
#
# COMPACT_ATOMS: atom_id res chain seq x y z
N MET A 1 17.20 -24.21 26.53
CA MET A 1 18.20 -23.17 26.13
C MET A 1 19.63 -23.73 26.02
N SER A 2 19.85 -25.05 25.88
CA SER A 2 21.19 -25.66 25.83
C SER A 2 21.66 -26.08 24.43
N SER A 3 20.81 -25.96 23.41
CA SER A 3 21.08 -26.46 22.05
C SER A 3 21.89 -25.47 21.19
N LEU A 4 21.74 -24.16 21.43
CA LEU A 4 22.42 -23.10 20.69
C LEU A 4 23.92 -23.05 20.98
N THR A 5 24.30 -23.19 22.26
CA THR A 5 25.70 -23.18 22.72
C THR A 5 26.52 -24.36 22.19
N SER A 6 25.88 -25.51 21.96
CA SER A 6 26.53 -26.69 21.38
C SER A 6 26.89 -26.52 19.90
N LEU A 7 26.12 -25.74 19.13
CA LEU A 7 26.39 -25.45 17.72
C LEU A 7 27.40 -24.31 17.52
N LEU A 8 27.46 -23.38 18.46
CA LEU A 8 28.44 -22.29 18.49
C LEU A 8 29.88 -22.79 18.67
N SER A 9 30.07 -23.86 19.44
CA SER A 9 31.39 -24.41 19.78
C SER A 9 32.21 -24.91 18.57
N PRO A 10 31.66 -25.72 17.63
CA PRO A 10 32.38 -26.12 16.41
C PRO A 10 32.57 -24.95 15.43
N LEU A 11 31.60 -24.03 15.34
CA LEU A 11 31.69 -22.82 14.52
C LEU A 11 32.81 -21.89 14.99
N GLN A 12 32.94 -21.70 16.29
CA GLN A 12 33.98 -20.88 16.89
C GLN A 12 35.37 -21.50 16.69
N ARG A 13 35.49 -22.83 16.77
CA ARG A 13 36.74 -23.53 16.46
C ARG A 13 37.12 -23.41 14.97
N ALA A 14 36.16 -23.59 14.08
CA ALA A 14 36.37 -23.41 12.64
C ALA A 14 36.72 -21.95 12.29
N TRP A 15 36.12 -20.98 12.97
CA TRP A 15 36.45 -19.56 12.85
C TRP A 15 37.87 -19.27 13.31
N GLN A 16 38.29 -19.84 14.44
CA GLN A 16 39.64 -19.68 14.98
C GLN A 16 40.73 -20.46 14.23
N ALA A 17 40.37 -21.34 13.31
CA ALA A 17 41.32 -22.02 12.42
C ALA A 17 41.62 -21.27 11.12
N ARG A 18 40.80 -20.26 10.74
CA ARG A 18 40.97 -19.53 9.47
C ARG A 18 42.01 -18.41 9.54
N ASP A 19 42.56 -18.02 8.40
CA ASP A 19 43.47 -16.88 8.31
C ASP A 19 42.81 -15.55 8.71
N PRO A 20 43.57 -14.59 9.30
CA PRO A 20 43.03 -13.34 9.83
C PRO A 20 42.41 -12.44 8.75
N ARG A 21 42.89 -12.50 7.50
CA ARG A 21 42.28 -11.77 6.37
C ARG A 21 40.94 -12.35 5.97
N GLU A 22 40.83 -13.68 5.93
CA GLU A 22 39.60 -14.38 5.56
C GLU A 22 38.50 -14.19 6.61
N ARG A 23 38.86 -14.19 7.90
CA ARG A 23 37.95 -13.84 9.00
C ARG A 23 37.39 -12.43 8.84
N ARG A 24 38.20 -11.46 8.41
CA ARG A 24 37.74 -10.07 8.23
C ARG A 24 36.69 -9.97 7.13
N THR A 25 36.93 -10.62 5.99
CA THR A 25 35.97 -10.66 4.87
C THR A 25 34.67 -11.34 5.28
N LEU A 26 34.74 -12.46 6.01
CA LEU A 26 33.55 -13.15 6.49
C LEU A 26 32.79 -12.36 7.57
N ALA A 27 33.48 -11.61 8.42
CA ALA A 27 32.84 -10.76 9.42
C ALA A 27 32.08 -9.61 8.76
N ILE A 28 32.65 -9.02 7.70
CA ILE A 28 31.97 -8.01 6.88
C ILE A 28 30.74 -8.63 6.19
N GLY A 29 30.91 -9.78 5.54
CA GLY A 29 29.80 -10.48 4.88
C GLY A 29 28.67 -10.85 5.85
N ALA A 30 29.00 -11.39 7.02
CA ALA A 30 28.03 -11.69 8.07
C ALA A 30 27.33 -10.43 8.58
N GLY A 31 28.06 -9.33 8.76
CA GLY A 31 27.48 -8.03 9.12
C GLY A 31 26.48 -7.51 8.09
N ILE A 32 26.82 -7.60 6.80
CA ILE A 32 25.93 -7.22 5.69
C ILE A 32 24.67 -8.09 5.69
N ILE A 33 24.80 -9.41 5.89
CA ILE A 33 23.66 -10.33 5.95
C ILE A 33 22.73 -9.97 7.12
N VAL A 34 23.28 -9.71 8.30
CA VAL A 34 22.49 -9.30 9.48
C VAL A 34 21.80 -7.96 9.23
N LEU A 35 22.49 -7.00 8.61
CA LEU A 35 21.92 -5.70 8.25
C LEU A 35 20.75 -5.86 7.26
N LEU A 36 20.93 -6.68 6.20
CA LEU A 36 19.89 -6.97 5.21
C LEU A 36 18.69 -7.69 5.83
N LEU A 37 18.93 -8.65 6.72
CA LEU A 37 17.86 -9.34 7.45
C LEU A 37 17.11 -8.38 8.38
N GLY A 38 17.81 -7.48 9.07
CA GLY A 38 17.20 -6.44 9.88
C GLY A 38 16.34 -5.49 9.03
N TYR A 39 16.87 -5.05 7.89
CA TYR A 39 16.13 -4.24 6.92
C TYR A 39 14.88 -4.95 6.37
N LEU A 40 15.00 -6.24 6.03
CA LEU A 40 13.87 -7.07 5.58
C LEU A 40 12.83 -7.26 6.69
N ALA A 41 13.26 -7.48 7.94
CA ALA A 41 12.34 -7.60 9.06
C ALA A 41 11.56 -6.29 9.28
N ILE A 42 12.25 -5.14 9.31
CA ILE A 42 11.61 -3.82 9.46
C ILE A 42 10.67 -3.54 8.29
N SER A 43 11.07 -3.81 7.05
CA SER A 43 10.20 -3.58 5.88
C SER A 43 8.98 -4.49 5.87
N ARG A 44 9.09 -5.74 6.35
CA ARG A 44 7.94 -6.64 6.54
C ARG A 44 7.01 -6.17 7.65
N LEU A 45 7.54 -5.70 8.78
CA LEU A 45 6.75 -5.11 9.86
C LEU A 45 6.02 -3.83 9.41
N ALA A 46 6.68 -2.95 8.65
CA ALA A 46 6.05 -1.78 8.05
C ALA A 46 4.94 -2.15 7.05
N ALA A 47 5.05 -3.29 6.36
CA ALA A 47 3.97 -3.82 5.51
C ALA A 47 2.83 -4.44 6.32
N ILE A 48 3.10 -5.01 7.50
CA ILE A 48 2.10 -5.59 8.40
C ILE A 48 1.27 -4.49 9.08
N ASP A 49 1.84 -3.33 9.39
CA ASP A 49 1.10 -2.16 9.91
C ASP A 49 0.08 -1.58 8.90
N VAL A 50 0.23 -1.90 7.61
CA VAL A 50 -0.78 -1.60 6.56
C VAL A 50 -1.88 -2.67 6.51
N THR A 51 -1.73 -3.77 7.24
CA THR A 51 -2.71 -4.85 7.35
C THR A 51 -3.55 -4.67 8.62
N ASP A 52 -4.18 -3.50 8.72
CA ASP A 52 -5.16 -3.21 9.76
C ASP A 52 -6.40 -4.11 9.58
N ASP A 53 -6.80 -4.75 10.66
CA ASP A 53 -8.10 -5.40 10.92
C ASP A 53 -8.87 -5.89 9.67
N ALA A 54 -8.49 -7.06 9.15
CA ALA A 54 -9.35 -7.83 8.28
C ALA A 54 -10.52 -8.42 9.09
N ALA A 55 -11.49 -7.57 9.44
CA ALA A 55 -12.83 -8.01 9.76
C ALA A 55 -13.29 -8.94 8.62
N PRO A 56 -13.92 -10.09 8.94
CA PRO A 56 -14.36 -11.03 7.91
C PRO A 56 -15.20 -10.28 6.87
N PRO A 57 -14.91 -10.44 5.55
CA PRO A 57 -15.62 -9.71 4.53
C PRO A 57 -17.12 -9.99 4.70
N PRO A 58 -17.97 -8.95 4.81
CA PRO A 58 -19.40 -9.17 4.92
C PRO A 58 -19.83 -9.97 3.69
N ALA A 59 -20.53 -11.09 3.93
CA ALA A 59 -20.96 -12.06 2.92
C ALA A 59 -21.95 -11.51 1.86
N ALA A 60 -22.01 -10.19 1.67
CA ALA A 60 -22.86 -9.48 0.74
C ALA A 60 -22.11 -8.90 -0.48
N ALA A 61 -20.82 -9.23 -0.67
CA ALA A 61 -19.99 -8.68 -1.75
C ALA A 61 -20.19 -9.34 -3.13
N SER A 62 -21.35 -9.93 -3.42
CA SER A 62 -21.63 -10.50 -4.76
C SER A 62 -22.26 -9.50 -5.74
N ARG A 63 -22.51 -8.24 -5.31
CA ARG A 63 -23.00 -7.18 -6.20
C ARG A 63 -22.22 -5.90 -5.93
N LEU A 64 -21.45 -5.47 -6.91
CA LEU A 64 -20.90 -4.11 -6.96
C LEU A 64 -22.07 -3.13 -6.75
N PRO A 65 -21.97 -2.17 -5.80
CA PRO A 65 -23.01 -1.18 -5.63
C PRO A 65 -23.24 -0.44 -6.94
N ALA A 66 -24.51 -0.23 -7.30
CA ALA A 66 -24.86 0.53 -8.49
C ALA A 66 -24.22 1.93 -8.41
N ILE A 67 -23.60 2.35 -9.50
CA ILE A 67 -22.94 3.66 -9.61
C ILE A 67 -23.99 4.73 -9.33
N GLN A 68 -23.78 5.50 -8.26
CA GLN A 68 -24.64 6.64 -7.96
C GLN A 68 -24.07 7.88 -8.65
N PRO A 69 -24.78 8.47 -9.63
CA PRO A 69 -24.38 9.75 -10.21
C PRO A 69 -24.54 10.84 -9.15
N LEU A 70 -23.43 11.23 -8.54
CA LEU A 70 -23.37 12.30 -7.55
C LEU A 70 -22.99 13.61 -8.23
N THR A 71 -23.65 14.70 -7.86
CA THR A 71 -23.26 16.04 -8.30
C THR A 71 -21.92 16.45 -7.71
N GLN A 72 -21.15 17.29 -8.41
CA GLN A 72 -19.86 17.80 -7.95
C GLN A 72 -19.93 18.41 -6.54
N GLN A 73 -21.00 19.13 -6.22
CA GLN A 73 -21.20 19.73 -4.90
C GLN A 73 -21.32 18.68 -3.78
N ARG A 74 -21.93 17.52 -4.05
CA ARG A 74 -22.01 16.42 -3.06
C ARG A 74 -20.66 15.76 -2.84
N TRP A 75 -19.84 15.65 -3.88
CA TRP A 75 -18.47 15.16 -3.80
C TRP A 75 -17.60 16.05 -2.91
N LEU A 76 -17.63 17.37 -3.16
CA LEU A 76 -16.88 18.34 -2.36
C LEU A 76 -17.35 18.34 -0.89
N ALA A 77 -18.66 18.33 -0.67
CA ALA A 77 -19.22 18.26 0.69
C ALA A 77 -18.90 16.93 1.41
N ALA A 78 -18.72 15.83 0.67
CA ALA A 78 -18.24 14.58 1.25
C ALA A 78 -16.76 14.64 1.58
N ALA A 79 -15.93 15.19 0.68
CA ALA A 79 -14.50 15.37 0.90
C ALA A 79 -14.23 16.21 2.16
N GLU A 80 -14.91 17.34 2.32
CA GLU A 80 -14.80 18.19 3.53
C GLU A 80 -15.23 17.44 4.79
N ARG A 81 -16.38 16.74 4.76
CA ARG A 81 -16.87 15.94 5.90
C ARG A 81 -15.91 14.83 6.31
N HIS A 82 -15.14 14.31 5.37
CA HIS A 82 -14.13 13.28 5.60
C HIS A 82 -12.72 13.86 5.86
N GLY A 83 -12.62 15.18 6.08
CA GLY A 83 -11.39 15.82 6.51
C GLY A 83 -10.37 16.04 5.38
N ILE A 84 -10.87 16.24 4.15
CA ILE A 84 -10.09 16.76 3.03
C ILE A 84 -10.36 18.28 2.96
N ASP A 85 -9.33 19.05 3.25
CA ASP A 85 -9.37 20.51 3.24
C ASP A 85 -9.20 21.05 1.82
N ALA A 86 -9.95 22.11 1.50
CA ALA A 86 -9.97 22.77 0.20
C ALA A 86 -10.06 21.79 -1.00
N PRO A 87 -11.04 20.88 -1.03
CA PRO A 87 -11.12 19.88 -2.07
C PRO A 87 -11.38 20.54 -3.44
N ARG A 88 -10.68 20.06 -4.45
CA ARG A 88 -10.93 20.38 -5.86
C ARG A 88 -11.26 19.10 -6.59
N LEU A 89 -12.36 19.13 -7.33
CA LEU A 89 -12.79 18.01 -8.14
C LEU A 89 -12.74 18.41 -9.61
N GLU A 90 -11.95 17.68 -10.39
CA GLU A 90 -11.83 17.83 -11.83
C GLU A 90 -12.41 16.59 -12.52
N SER A 91 -13.32 16.79 -13.47
CA SER A 91 -13.79 15.69 -14.33
C SER A 91 -12.75 15.41 -15.41
N GLN A 92 -12.36 14.15 -15.52
CA GLN A 92 -11.46 13.64 -16.56
C GLN A 92 -12.21 12.70 -17.50
N ALA A 93 -11.59 12.34 -18.63
CA ALA A 93 -12.21 11.50 -19.66
C ALA A 93 -12.71 10.14 -19.13
N HIS A 94 -12.05 9.59 -18.11
CA HIS A 94 -12.33 8.24 -17.57
C HIS A 94 -12.60 8.22 -16.06
N GLY A 95 -12.80 9.39 -15.44
CA GLY A 95 -12.98 9.46 -13.98
C GLY A 95 -13.05 10.86 -13.42
N LEU A 96 -12.93 10.94 -12.10
CA LEU A 96 -12.87 12.17 -11.32
C LEU A 96 -11.53 12.26 -10.63
N ARG A 97 -10.82 13.37 -10.79
CA ARG A 97 -9.61 13.67 -10.00
C ARG A 97 -9.98 14.55 -8.83
N LEU A 98 -9.68 14.09 -7.63
CA LEU A 98 -9.82 14.84 -6.39
C LEU A 98 -8.45 15.26 -5.89
N GLN A 99 -8.29 16.56 -5.68
CA GLN A 99 -7.11 17.15 -5.06
C GLN A 99 -7.53 17.87 -3.78
N GLY A 100 -6.63 17.94 -2.81
CA GLY A 100 -6.87 18.69 -1.58
C GLY A 100 -5.73 18.54 -0.60
N ARG A 101 -5.93 19.03 0.62
CA ARG A 101 -5.01 18.77 1.72
C ARG A 101 -5.67 17.83 2.72
N VAL A 102 -4.89 16.93 3.29
CA VAL A 102 -5.34 16.09 4.40
C VAL A 102 -4.41 16.28 5.59
N PRO A 103 -4.95 16.45 6.80
CA PRO A 103 -4.15 16.54 8.01
C PRO A 103 -3.57 15.18 8.40
N GLN A 104 -4.26 14.09 8.04
CA GLN A 104 -3.89 12.73 8.41
C GLN A 104 -4.18 11.75 7.26
N PRO A 105 -3.32 10.75 7.02
CA PRO A 105 -3.52 9.75 5.96
C PRO A 105 -4.84 8.97 6.08
N GLN A 106 -5.32 8.75 7.30
CA GLN A 106 -6.59 8.04 7.58
C GLN A 106 -7.84 8.74 7.04
N ASN A 107 -7.77 10.05 6.76
CA ASN A 107 -8.86 10.78 6.14
C ASN A 107 -9.07 10.34 4.68
N VAL A 108 -7.98 10.00 4.00
CA VAL A 108 -8.01 9.48 2.62
C VAL A 108 -8.71 8.13 2.57
N THR A 109 -8.35 7.22 3.47
CA THR A 109 -8.96 5.88 3.51
C THR A 109 -10.44 5.92 3.89
N THR A 110 -10.82 6.82 4.78
CA THR A 110 -12.22 7.06 5.16
C THR A 110 -13.03 7.59 3.99
N PHE A 111 -12.49 8.56 3.24
CA PHE A 111 -13.14 9.08 2.03
C PHE A 111 -13.22 8.04 0.91
N ALA A 112 -12.14 7.28 0.66
CA ALA A 112 -12.12 6.24 -0.36
C ALA A 112 -13.15 5.14 -0.07
N ARG A 113 -13.34 4.79 1.21
CA ARG A 113 -14.41 3.87 1.64
C ARG A 113 -15.80 4.42 1.34
N TRP A 114 -16.03 5.70 1.62
CA TRP A 114 -17.28 6.37 1.27
C TRP A 114 -17.51 6.36 -0.26
N ALA A 115 -16.49 6.68 -1.05
CA ALA A 115 -16.57 6.62 -2.52
C ALA A 115 -16.93 5.21 -3.02
N ALA A 116 -16.31 4.17 -2.47
CA ALA A 116 -16.58 2.78 -2.82
C ALA A 116 -18.02 2.35 -2.50
N GLN A 117 -18.60 2.85 -1.40
CA GLN A 117 -20.01 2.62 -1.07
C GLN A 117 -20.97 3.24 -2.11
N HIS A 118 -20.50 4.26 -2.84
CA HIS A 118 -21.25 4.91 -3.91
C HIS A 118 -20.87 4.40 -5.32
N GLY A 119 -20.10 3.32 -5.41
CA GLY A 119 -19.73 2.68 -6.68
C GLY A 119 -18.53 3.31 -7.38
N TRP A 120 -17.73 4.11 -6.67
CA TRP A 120 -16.53 4.76 -7.18
C TRP A 120 -15.27 4.17 -6.55
N TRP A 121 -14.29 3.84 -7.38
CA TRP A 121 -13.08 3.15 -6.97
C TRP A 121 -11.87 4.04 -7.19
N THR A 122 -10.96 4.04 -6.23
CA THR A 122 -9.69 4.75 -6.36
C THR A 122 -8.71 3.88 -7.15
N THR A 123 -8.22 4.38 -8.29
CA THR A 123 -7.22 3.68 -9.11
C THR A 123 -5.81 4.15 -8.83
N GLU A 124 -5.64 5.46 -8.74
CA GLU A 124 -4.37 6.13 -8.50
C GLU A 124 -4.52 7.09 -7.35
N TRP A 125 -3.54 7.12 -6.45
CA TRP A 125 -3.50 8.11 -5.38
C TRP A 125 -2.06 8.37 -4.97
N SER A 126 -1.80 9.60 -4.52
CA SER A 126 -0.52 9.99 -3.95
C SER A 126 -0.71 10.97 -2.80
N LEU A 127 0.22 10.89 -1.85
CA LEU A 127 0.34 11.82 -0.74
C LEU A 127 1.74 12.44 -0.76
N ALA A 128 1.79 13.76 -0.87
CA ALA A 128 3.03 14.51 -0.80
C ALA A 128 3.04 15.38 0.46
N ARG A 129 4.15 15.40 1.19
CA ARG A 129 4.30 16.30 2.34
C ARG A 129 4.55 17.73 1.83
N GLU A 130 3.71 18.66 2.25
CA GLU A 130 3.91 20.08 2.01
C GLU A 130 4.81 20.71 3.07
N SER A 131 5.48 21.81 2.71
CA SER A 131 6.41 22.56 3.57
C SER A 131 5.78 23.03 4.88
N ASP A 132 4.46 23.23 4.88
CA ASP A 132 3.68 23.72 6.02
C ASP A 132 3.24 22.59 6.97
N GLY A 133 3.68 21.34 6.73
CA GLY A 133 3.36 20.18 7.55
C GLY A 133 2.04 19.48 7.19
N GLY A 134 1.31 19.99 6.19
CA GLY A 134 0.15 19.32 5.60
C GLY A 134 0.54 18.21 4.62
N LEU A 135 -0.40 17.34 4.28
CA LEU A 135 -0.25 16.36 3.20
C LEU A 135 -1.12 16.79 2.02
N ALA A 136 -0.51 17.06 0.87
CA ALA A 136 -1.21 17.22 -0.38
C ALA A 136 -1.70 15.85 -0.86
N LEU A 137 -2.99 15.76 -1.15
CA LEU A 137 -3.67 14.59 -1.72
C LEU A 137 -3.92 14.84 -3.20
N ASP A 138 -3.59 13.84 -4.01
CA ASP A 138 -4.02 13.73 -5.40
C ASP A 138 -4.55 12.32 -5.63
N MET A 139 -5.78 12.19 -6.11
CA MET A 139 -6.48 10.92 -6.19
C MET A 139 -7.40 10.85 -7.42
N THR A 140 -7.35 9.74 -8.13
CA THR A 140 -8.21 9.44 -9.28
C THR A 140 -9.26 8.41 -8.90
N LEU A 141 -10.53 8.75 -9.14
CA LEU A 141 -11.71 7.92 -8.89
C LEU A 141 -12.37 7.53 -10.21
N VAL A 142 -12.70 6.25 -10.38
CA VAL A 142 -13.39 5.74 -11.58
C VAL A 142 -14.65 4.98 -11.17
N ALA A 143 -15.70 5.08 -11.98
CA ALA A 143 -16.97 4.40 -11.70
C ALA A 143 -17.02 2.95 -12.23
N GLU A 144 -16.20 2.63 -13.24
CA GLU A 144 -16.07 1.30 -13.82
C GLU A 144 -14.58 0.91 -13.70
N LEU A 145 -14.24 -0.09 -12.88
CA LEU A 145 -12.96 -0.78 -13.06
C LEU A 145 -13.02 -1.35 -14.46
N GLU A 146 -12.13 -0.92 -15.36
CA GLU A 146 -12.08 -1.36 -16.74
C GLU A 146 -12.44 -2.85 -16.82
N ARG A 147 -13.53 -3.15 -17.54
CA ARG A 147 -13.80 -4.49 -18.03
C ARG A 147 -12.48 -4.98 -18.63
N GLN A 148 -11.91 -6.05 -18.06
CA GLN A 148 -10.90 -6.82 -18.77
C GLN A 148 -11.41 -6.97 -20.21
N PRO A 149 -10.61 -6.65 -21.24
CA PRO A 149 -10.96 -7.12 -22.56
C PRO A 149 -11.09 -8.63 -22.39
N ILE A 150 -12.30 -9.15 -22.60
CA ILE A 150 -12.48 -10.56 -22.89
C ILE A 150 -11.49 -10.77 -24.02
N ALA A 151 -10.41 -11.50 -23.76
CA ALA A 151 -9.50 -11.87 -24.82
C ALA A 151 -10.39 -12.41 -25.93
N GLU A 152 -10.41 -11.72 -27.08
CA GLU A 152 -10.88 -12.33 -28.31
C GLU A 152 -10.06 -13.61 -28.40
N HIS A 153 -10.72 -14.72 -28.06
CA HIS A 153 -10.26 -16.05 -28.36
C HIS A 153 -10.46 -16.19 -29.86
N ASP A 154 -9.61 -15.50 -30.61
CA ASP A 154 -9.40 -15.75 -32.01
C ASP A 154 -8.27 -16.78 -32.15
N GLU A 155 -8.38 -17.56 -33.23
CA GLU A 155 -7.60 -18.75 -33.60
C GLU A 155 -7.96 -20.06 -32.84
N ALA A 156 -8.28 -21.17 -33.51
CA ALA A 156 -8.39 -21.44 -34.93
C ALA A 156 -9.15 -22.76 -35.13
N THR A 157 -9.84 -22.79 -36.27
CA THR A 157 -10.34 -23.91 -37.07
C THR A 157 -9.52 -25.21 -36.97
N PRO A 158 -10.18 -26.36 -37.19
CA PRO A 158 -9.92 -27.06 -38.46
C PRO A 158 -11.16 -27.28 -39.33
#